data_AF-A0A5R2ND86-F1
#
_entry.id   AF-A0A5R2ND86-F1
#
_cell.length_a   1.000
_cell.length_b   1.000
_cell.length_c   1.000
_cell.angle_alpha   90.00
_cell.angle_beta   90.00
_cell.angle_gamma   90.00
#
_symmetry.space_group_name_H-M   'P 1'
#
loop_
_entity.id
_entity.type
_entity.pdbx_description
1 polymer ?
#
loop_
_entity_poly.entity_id
_entity_poly.type
_entity_poly.pdbx_seq_one_letter_code
_entity_poly.pdbx_strand_id
1 'polypeptide(L)'
;MVQSERARMAAGEWYRCLDDDLGALRAVAADAVFEHNTLPPRQRGNLGPALRTLLGGVGEGARIEAPFHCAYGFNIFLGDGAFLNAGCTI
;
A
#
# COMPACT_ATOMS: atom_id res chain seq x y z
N MET A 1 -4.53 24.41 -17.29
CA MET A 1 -4.52 23.91 -15.89
C MET A 1 -3.15 23.32 -15.63
N VAL A 2 -2.53 23.62 -14.48
CA VAL A 2 -1.27 22.96 -14.10
C VAL A 2 -1.60 21.49 -13.82
N GLN A 3 -0.85 20.57 -14.44
CA GLN A 3 -0.99 19.13 -14.21
C GLN A 3 -0.56 18.81 -12.78
N SER A 4 -1.35 18.00 -12.06
CA SER A 4 -1.00 17.59 -10.70
C SER A 4 0.24 16.69 -10.68
N GLU A 5 0.96 16.67 -9.56
CA GLU A 5 2.14 15.80 -9.41
C GLU A 5 1.77 14.31 -9.53
N ARG A 6 0.53 13.94 -9.13
CA ARG A 6 -0.02 12.60 -9.37
C ARG A 6 -0.16 12.27 -10.86
N ALA A 7 -0.62 13.22 -11.67
CA ALA A 7 -0.75 13.01 -13.11
C ALA A 7 0.63 12.92 -13.78
N ARG A 8 1.62 13.68 -13.32
CA ARG A 8 3.03 13.53 -13.77
C ARG A 8 3.61 12.17 -13.39
N MET A 9 3.39 11.72 -12.15
CA MET A 9 3.77 10.38 -11.69
C MET A 9 3.17 9.28 -12.58
N ALA A 10 1.88 9.37 -12.91
CA ALA A 10 1.21 8.42 -13.79
C ALA A 10 1.71 8.46 -15.24
N ALA A 11 2.16 9.63 -15.71
CA ALA A 11 2.76 9.81 -17.03
C ALA A 11 4.24 9.39 -17.11
N GLY A 12 4.86 9.02 -15.97
CA GLY A 12 6.30 8.72 -15.91
C GLY A 12 7.19 9.96 -16.02
N GLU A 13 6.64 11.14 -15.81
CA GLU A 13 7.36 12.41 -15.84
C GLU A 13 8.02 12.70 -14.48
N TRP A 14 8.99 13.62 -14.46
CA TRP A 14 9.53 14.14 -13.21
C TRP A 14 8.42 14.82 -12.40
N TYR A 15 8.28 14.42 -11.15
CA TYR A 15 7.27 14.94 -10.24
C TYR A 15 7.86 15.19 -8.85
N ARG A 16 7.23 16.07 -8.07
CA ARG A 16 7.60 16.33 -6.68
C ARG A 16 6.84 15.37 -5.77
N CYS A 17 7.53 14.38 -5.21
CA CYS A 17 6.90 13.41 -4.33
C CYS A 17 6.38 14.06 -3.03
N LEU A 18 7.00 15.12 -2.52
CA LEU A 18 6.59 15.83 -1.31
C LEU A 18 5.48 16.87 -1.52
N ASP A 19 4.64 16.68 -2.54
CA ASP A 19 3.46 17.51 -2.79
C ASP A 19 2.27 17.08 -1.94
N ASP A 20 1.35 18.01 -1.66
CA ASP A 20 0.21 17.82 -0.76
C ASP A 20 -0.70 16.67 -1.22
N ASP A 21 -0.97 16.57 -2.53
CA ASP A 21 -1.83 15.53 -3.10
C ASP A 21 -1.25 14.13 -2.85
N LEU A 22 0.06 13.98 -3.08
CA LEU A 22 0.76 12.72 -2.86
C LEU A 22 1.00 12.45 -1.36
N GLY A 23 1.13 13.52 -0.56
CA GLY A 23 1.22 13.46 0.89
C GLY A 23 -0.05 12.87 1.51
N ALA A 24 -1.22 13.32 1.07
CA ALA A 24 -2.50 12.76 1.50
C ALA A 24 -2.60 11.25 1.20
N LEU A 25 -2.14 10.83 0.01
CA LEU A 25 -2.12 9.40 -0.36
C LEU A 25 -1.17 8.59 0.53
N ARG A 26 0.01 9.12 0.85
CA ARG A 26 0.96 8.46 1.77
C ARG A 26 0.43 8.35 3.20
N ALA A 27 -0.32 9.35 3.67
CA ALA A 27 -0.92 9.30 5.00
C ALA A 27 -1.93 8.14 5.10
N VAL A 28 -2.81 7.99 4.11
CA VAL A 28 -3.74 6.86 4.03
C VAL A 28 -2.99 5.52 4.00
N ALA A 29 -1.89 5.44 3.24
CA ALA A 29 -1.07 4.24 3.20
C ALA A 29 -0.39 3.92 4.54
N ALA A 30 0.13 4.95 5.21
CA ALA A 30 0.76 4.82 6.52
C ALA A 30 -0.21 4.29 7.58
N ASP A 31 -1.45 4.79 7.60
CA ASP A 31 -2.49 4.33 8.53
C ASP A 31 -2.84 2.85 8.30
N ALA A 32 -3.03 2.46 7.04
CA ALA A 32 -3.34 1.07 6.68
C ALA A 32 -2.19 0.10 6.98
N VAL A 33 -0.94 0.53 6.74
CA VAL A 33 0.27 -0.22 7.08
C VAL A 33 0.41 -0.34 8.60
N PHE A 34 0.14 0.73 9.35
CA PHE A 34 0.18 0.72 10.81
C PHE A 34 -0.84 -0.26 11.39
N GLU A 35 -2.08 -0.23 10.90
CA GLU A 35 -3.11 -1.20 11.30
C GLU A 35 -2.63 -2.63 11.02
N HIS A 36 -2.15 -2.91 9.81
CA HIS A 36 -1.65 -4.23 9.46
C HIS A 36 -0.51 -4.69 10.39
N ASN A 37 0.44 -3.81 10.69
CA ASN A 37 1.62 -4.16 11.47
C ASN A 37 1.32 -4.33 12.97
N THR A 38 0.27 -3.70 13.48
CA THR A 38 -0.05 -3.68 14.91
C THR A 38 -1.22 -4.59 15.30
N LEU A 39 -2.07 -4.99 14.34
CA LEU A 39 -3.14 -5.94 14.62
C LEU A 39 -2.60 -7.28 15.13
N PRO A 40 -3.19 -7.86 16.19
CA PRO A 40 -2.85 -9.20 16.65
C PRO A 40 -2.96 -10.22 15.49
N PRO A 41 -2.03 -11.19 15.34
CA PRO A 41 -2.01 -12.10 14.19
C PRO A 41 -3.33 -12.83 13.92
N ARG A 42 -4.08 -13.18 14.98
CA ARG A 42 -5.40 -13.82 14.87
C ARG A 42 -6.49 -12.90 14.33
N GLN A 43 -6.38 -11.59 14.55
CA GLN A 43 -7.32 -10.58 14.04
C GLN A 43 -6.91 -10.08 12.66
N ARG A 44 -5.59 -9.93 12.42
CA ARG A 44 -5.00 -9.55 11.13
C ARG A 44 -5.28 -10.57 10.03
N GLY A 45 -5.30 -11.86 10.36
CA GLY A 45 -5.38 -12.93 9.37
C GLY A 45 -4.20 -12.89 8.40
N ASN A 46 -4.46 -13.13 7.12
CA ASN A 46 -3.44 -13.08 6.07
C ASN A 46 -3.06 -11.65 5.65
N LEU A 47 -3.97 -10.70 5.83
CA LEU A 47 -3.80 -9.30 5.40
C LEU A 47 -4.75 -8.42 6.21
N GLY A 48 -4.24 -7.31 6.73
CA GLY A 48 -5.03 -6.39 7.55
C GLY A 48 -6.15 -5.77 6.70
N PRO A 49 -7.34 -5.53 7.27
CA PRO A 49 -8.50 -5.06 6.50
C PRO A 49 -8.26 -3.72 5.81
N ALA A 50 -7.68 -2.72 6.49
CA ALA A 50 -7.37 -1.44 5.84
C ALA A 50 -6.35 -1.59 4.72
N LEU A 51 -5.31 -2.41 4.92
CA LEU A 51 -4.31 -2.68 3.89
C LEU A 51 -4.94 -3.40 2.70
N ARG A 52 -5.82 -4.39 2.92
CA ARG A 52 -6.55 -5.09 1.85
C ARG A 52 -7.36 -4.12 0.99
N THR A 53 -8.03 -3.14 1.59
CA THR A 53 -8.81 -2.13 0.87
C THR A 53 -7.92 -1.15 0.11
N LEU A 54 -6.71 -0.89 0.60
CA LEU A 54 -5.76 0.03 -0.03
C LEU A 54 -5.09 -0.55 -1.29
N LEU A 55 -4.80 -1.86 -1.31
CA LEU A 55 -4.09 -2.49 -2.43
C LEU A 55 -4.92 -2.44 -3.72
N GLY A 56 -4.24 -2.32 -4.86
CA GLY A 56 -4.89 -2.29 -6.18
C GLY A 56 -5.62 -3.60 -6.53
N GLY A 57 -5.17 -4.72 -5.96
CA GLY A 57 -5.85 -6.00 -6.05
C GLY A 57 -5.21 -7.05 -5.15
N VAL A 58 -6.03 -7.96 -4.61
CA VAL A 58 -5.58 -9.04 -3.73
C VAL A 58 -6.28 -10.33 -4.11
N GLY A 59 -5.52 -11.25 -4.73
CA GLY A 59 -5.97 -12.58 -5.11
C GLY A 59 -6.34 -13.47 -3.91
N GLU A 60 -6.96 -14.60 -4.22
CA GLU A 60 -7.39 -15.57 -3.21
C GLU A 60 -6.16 -16.14 -2.48
N GLY A 61 -6.26 -16.26 -1.15
CA GLY A 61 -5.18 -16.82 -0.34
C GLY A 61 -3.92 -15.95 -0.21
N ALA A 62 -3.85 -14.78 -0.84
CA ALA A 62 -2.70 -13.88 -0.71
C ALA A 62 -2.46 -13.44 0.74
N ARG A 63 -1.19 -13.37 1.14
CA ARG A 63 -0.74 -13.14 2.51
C ARG A 63 0.47 -12.22 2.56
N ILE A 64 0.42 -11.29 3.51
CA ILE A 64 1.53 -10.40 3.86
C ILE A 64 1.85 -10.59 5.34
N GLU A 65 3.09 -10.94 5.63
CA GLU A 65 3.59 -10.99 7.00
C GLU A 65 4.03 -9.62 7.49
N ALA A 66 3.71 -9.34 8.76
CA ALA A 66 4.11 -8.11 9.42
C ALA A 66 5.54 -8.27 9.97
N PRO A 67 6.37 -7.22 9.95
CA PRO A 67 6.04 -5.89 9.45
C PRO A 67 6.08 -5.81 7.91
N PHE A 68 5.22 -4.98 7.33
CA PHE A 68 5.21 -4.62 5.91
C PHE A 68 5.31 -3.11 5.77
N HIS A 69 5.87 -2.65 4.65
CA HIS A 69 5.99 -1.23 4.33
C HIS A 69 5.62 -0.96 2.88
N CYS A 70 4.80 0.06 2.63
CA CYS A 70 4.62 0.58 1.28
C CYS A 70 4.34 2.08 1.27
N ALA A 71 4.70 2.77 0.19
CA ALA A 71 4.48 4.22 0.07
C ALA A 71 3.03 4.58 -0.25
N TYR A 72 2.36 3.80 -1.09
CA TYR A 72 1.03 4.16 -1.64
C TYR A 72 0.01 3.02 -1.61
N GLY A 73 0.45 1.76 -1.72
CA GLY A 73 -0.41 0.58 -1.73
C GLY A 73 -1.26 0.35 -2.99
N PHE A 74 -1.93 1.37 -3.53
CA PHE A 74 -2.88 1.24 -4.64
C PHE A 74 -2.27 0.79 -5.99
N ASN A 75 -0.94 0.84 -6.12
CA ASN A 75 -0.22 0.33 -7.30
C ASN A 75 0.24 -1.13 -7.14
N ILE A 76 -0.06 -1.77 -6.01
CA ILE A 76 0.36 -3.14 -5.71
C ILE A 76 -0.81 -4.08 -5.99
N PHE A 77 -0.55 -5.08 -6.83
CA PHE A 77 -1.51 -6.12 -7.19
C PHE A 77 -0.90 -7.48 -6.84
N LEU A 78 -1.55 -8.19 -5.92
CA LEU A 78 -1.15 -9.53 -5.51
C LEU A 78 -2.02 -10.57 -6.22
N GLY A 79 -1.38 -11.54 -6.88
CA GLY A 79 -2.06 -12.70 -7.45
C GLY A 79 -2.48 -13.73 -6.40
N ASP A 80 -3.14 -14.79 -6.86
CA ASP A 80 -3.57 -15.89 -6.00
C ASP A 80 -2.37 -16.58 -5.34
N GLY A 81 -2.49 -16.85 -4.04
CA GLY A 81 -1.44 -17.52 -3.24
C GLY A 81 -0.15 -16.71 -3.06
N ALA A 82 -0.12 -15.42 -3.43
CA ALA A 82 1.06 -14.58 -3.24
C ALA A 82 1.43 -14.48 -1.76
N PHE A 83 2.71 -14.69 -1.45
CA PHE A 83 3.21 -14.65 -0.07
C PHE A 83 4.37 -13.66 0.04
N LEU A 84 4.19 -12.64 0.87
CA LEU A 84 5.23 -11.68 1.23
C LEU A 84 5.65 -11.94 2.66
N ASN A 85 6.94 -12.21 2.86
CA ASN A 85 7.49 -12.49 4.18
C ASN A 85 7.71 -11.20 4.98
N ALA A 86 7.97 -11.36 6.29
CA ALA A 86 8.14 -10.27 7.23
C ALA A 86 9.30 -9.35 6.81
N GLY A 87 9.11 -8.04 6.97
CA GLY A 87 10.06 -6.99 6.60
C GLY A 87 10.00 -6.56 5.14
N CYS A 88 9.07 -7.09 4.33
CA CYS A 88 8.93 -6.69 2.93
C CYS A 88 8.60 -5.19 2.81
N THR A 89 9.32 -4.51 1.92
CA THR A 89 9.17 -3.07 1.63
C THR A 89 8.98 -2.88 0.13
N ILE A 90 7.93 -2.17 -0.27
CA ILE A 90 7.55 -1.90 -1.68
C ILE A 90 7.33 -0.41 -1.92
#